data_AF-A0A8J2PMC7-F1
#
_entry.id   AF-A0A8J2PMC7-F1
#
_cell.length_a   1.000
_cell.length_b   1.000
_cell.length_c   1.000
_cell.angle_alpha   90.00
_cell.angle_beta   90.00
_cell.angle_gamma   90.00
#
_symmetry.space_group_name_H-M   'P 1'
#
loop_
_entity.id
_entity.type
_entity.pdbx_description
1 polymer ?
#
loop_
_entity_poly.entity_id
_entity_poly.type
_entity_poly.pdbx_seq_one_letter_code
_entity_poly.pdbx_strand_id
1 'polypeptide(L)'
;MNYLVYSLVFLLLPNHSLQTDEQNEINYGVLIGKFNIYHHGVGGDVYAVNTTTFFIKSFNYDGMGKDTYFWAGVDNQPGMQGFIVPDRYGRTNVLRKSDNEDFTLTLPDGKSIGEIKWLAVYDLKSFQNFGDVYIPDGFEPPGVAKLTMTIRSDDISCDQVLVEDLKSLMFERLYVFAEDKELYFWVGKGHVPSIRGTRVPDELGYLDPLRNYGNEDVKLVLPGEFTFNNIDWLAVFDAKTNTSLGYISFPNELNVPPNLRQVIKYENTVPKCEQLHANLQIGWDIVGQTITFEIVGLVAENDWLGFGLSGSENKSNMIGSDVAIAFMKNQVPVVHDYKIDARAPCSSVLDVHRGVCKDVLTGGSDSYQVLEGRRKIFDSNYYEILISHRSHERKVNSKSDEIYSGNQSSLSMSSHVNQFSY
;
A
#
# COMPACT_ATOMS: atom_id res chain seq x y z
N MET A 1 -74.37 20.68 -19.92
CA MET A 1 -72.96 21.15 -19.90
C MET A 1 -72.15 20.11 -19.14
N ASN A 2 -71.57 19.15 -19.86
CA ASN A 2 -70.65 18.16 -19.30
C ASN A 2 -69.23 18.71 -19.48
N TYR A 3 -68.57 19.06 -18.38
CA TYR A 3 -67.17 19.46 -18.41
C TYR A 3 -66.28 18.22 -18.25
N LEU A 4 -65.52 17.94 -19.30
CA LEU A 4 -64.41 16.98 -19.31
C LEU A 4 -63.32 17.46 -18.34
N VAL A 5 -62.98 16.62 -17.35
CA VAL A 5 -61.79 16.78 -16.52
C VAL A 5 -60.63 16.08 -17.22
N TYR A 6 -59.72 16.85 -17.81
CA TYR A 6 -58.44 16.34 -18.30
C TYR A 6 -57.52 16.07 -17.11
N SER A 7 -57.22 14.79 -16.86
CA SER A 7 -56.20 14.38 -15.90
C SER A 7 -54.81 14.54 -16.53
N LEU A 8 -54.00 15.46 -16.00
CA LEU A 8 -52.59 15.59 -16.36
C LEU A 8 -51.81 14.41 -15.77
N VAL A 9 -51.37 13.50 -16.62
CA VAL A 9 -50.40 12.45 -16.26
C VAL A 9 -49.01 13.07 -16.28
N PHE A 10 -48.44 13.35 -15.10
CA PHE A 10 -47.03 13.70 -14.95
C PHE A 10 -46.18 12.44 -15.17
N LEU A 11 -45.54 12.35 -16.34
CA LEU A 11 -44.46 11.39 -16.59
C LEU A 11 -43.23 11.83 -15.79
N LEU A 12 -43.03 11.20 -14.63
CA LEU A 12 -41.78 11.28 -13.87
C LEU A 12 -40.70 10.54 -14.67
N LEU A 13 -39.85 11.30 -15.37
CA LEU A 13 -38.60 10.78 -15.89
C LEU A 13 -37.70 10.42 -14.70
N PRO A 14 -37.06 9.23 -14.68
CA PRO A 14 -36.11 8.91 -13.63
C PRO A 14 -34.94 9.88 -13.74
N ASN A 15 -34.71 10.65 -12.68
CA ASN A 15 -33.48 11.41 -12.51
C ASN A 15 -32.32 10.39 -12.54
N HIS A 16 -31.56 10.38 -13.63
CA HIS A 16 -30.22 9.84 -13.59
C HIS A 16 -29.44 10.71 -12.59
N SER A 17 -29.29 10.18 -11.37
CA SER A 17 -28.28 10.63 -10.45
C SER A 17 -26.95 10.51 -11.17
N LEU A 18 -26.35 11.65 -11.52
CA LEU A 18 -24.92 11.75 -11.78
C LEU A 18 -24.24 11.12 -10.56
N GLN A 19 -23.67 9.92 -10.76
CA GLN A 19 -22.65 9.39 -9.87
C GLN A 19 -21.52 10.41 -9.90
N THR A 20 -21.45 11.23 -8.86
CA THR A 20 -20.23 11.95 -8.53
C THR A 20 -19.18 10.89 -8.26
N ASP A 21 -18.13 10.87 -9.08
CA ASP A 21 -16.90 10.14 -8.80
C ASP A 21 -16.56 10.30 -7.32
N GLU A 22 -16.56 9.21 -6.56
CA GLU A 22 -15.88 9.15 -5.28
C GLU A 22 -14.38 9.30 -5.58
N GLN A 23 -13.95 10.55 -5.73
CA GLN A 23 -12.54 10.88 -5.54
C GLN A 23 -12.21 10.37 -4.15
N ASN A 24 -11.33 9.36 -4.07
CA ASN A 24 -10.68 8.95 -2.83
C ASN A 24 -10.08 10.22 -2.21
N GLU A 25 -10.81 10.88 -1.30
CA GLU A 25 -10.27 12.02 -0.57
C GLU A 25 -9.09 11.46 0.24
N ILE A 26 -7.88 11.82 -0.18
CA ILE A 26 -6.68 11.51 0.58
C ILE A 26 -6.91 12.08 1.98
N ASN A 27 -6.90 11.22 2.99
CA ASN A 27 -7.00 11.66 4.37
C ASN A 27 -5.70 12.40 4.72
N TYR A 28 -5.78 13.71 4.95
CA TYR A 28 -4.62 14.55 5.28
C TYR A 28 -4.35 14.65 6.78
N GLY A 29 -5.15 13.97 7.60
CA GLY A 29 -5.12 14.02 9.05
C GLY A 29 -6.33 14.73 9.63
N VAL A 30 -6.25 15.16 10.89
CA VAL A 30 -7.35 15.82 11.58
C VAL A 30 -7.33 17.31 11.27
N LEU A 31 -8.41 17.85 10.72
CA LEU A 31 -8.54 19.28 10.43
C LEU A 31 -8.46 20.09 11.72
N ILE A 32 -7.51 21.02 11.79
CA ILE A 32 -7.40 21.99 12.88
C ILE A 32 -8.27 23.21 12.56
N GLY A 33 -8.16 23.71 11.32
CA GLY A 33 -8.91 24.88 10.89
C GLY A 33 -8.33 25.51 9.62
N LYS A 34 -8.85 26.67 9.28
CA LYS A 34 -8.40 27.49 8.15
C LYS A 34 -7.61 28.68 8.66
N PHE A 35 -6.58 29.09 7.92
CA PHE A 35 -5.88 30.34 8.21
C PHE A 35 -6.85 31.53 8.18
N ASN A 36 -6.87 32.29 9.27
CA ASN A 36 -7.43 33.62 9.33
C ASN A 36 -6.57 34.56 8.49
N ILE A 37 -7.19 35.27 7.55
CA ILE A 37 -6.50 36.13 6.60
C ILE A 37 -6.48 37.56 7.14
N TYR A 38 -5.29 38.11 7.40
CA TYR A 38 -5.14 39.50 7.85
C TYR A 38 -4.42 40.35 6.81
N HIS A 39 -3.25 39.89 6.36
CA HIS A 39 -2.42 40.58 5.39
C HIS A 39 -1.82 39.59 4.40
N HIS A 40 -1.37 40.12 3.27
CA HIS A 40 -0.55 39.36 2.31
C HIS A 40 -1.18 38.08 1.74
N GLY A 41 -2.51 37.99 1.80
CA GLY A 41 -3.29 36.89 1.24
C GLY A 41 -3.00 35.53 1.87
N VAL A 42 -2.49 35.48 3.11
CA VAL A 42 -2.22 34.23 3.83
C VAL A 42 -3.50 33.41 3.95
N GLY A 43 -3.51 32.22 3.36
CA GLY A 43 -4.67 31.33 3.37
C GLY A 43 -4.27 29.87 3.23
N GLY A 44 -5.24 28.98 3.39
CA GLY A 44 -5.07 27.52 3.32
C GLY A 44 -5.72 26.82 4.51
N ASP A 45 -5.92 25.52 4.39
CA ASP A 45 -6.45 24.66 5.45
C ASP A 45 -5.30 23.92 6.14
N VAL A 46 -5.39 23.78 7.46
CA VAL A 46 -4.33 23.21 8.30
C VAL A 46 -4.85 21.95 8.97
N TYR A 47 -4.14 20.84 8.75
CA TYR A 47 -4.42 19.53 9.32
C TYR A 47 -3.26 19.09 10.22
N ALA A 48 -3.54 18.38 11.30
CA ALA A 48 -2.53 17.62 12.04
C ALA A 48 -2.37 16.23 11.41
N VAL A 49 -1.18 15.96 10.87
CA VAL A 49 -0.82 14.63 10.37
C VAL A 49 -0.45 13.73 11.53
N ASN A 50 0.38 14.24 12.45
CA ASN A 50 0.79 13.54 13.66
C ASN A 50 1.12 14.56 14.76
N THR A 51 1.70 14.12 15.88
CA THR A 51 2.09 14.97 17.02
C THR A 51 3.03 16.14 16.72
N THR A 52 3.73 16.16 15.58
CA THR A 52 4.74 17.17 15.22
C THR A 52 4.57 17.76 13.83
N THR A 53 3.75 17.17 12.97
CA THR A 53 3.66 17.52 11.55
C THR A 53 2.28 18.02 11.19
N PHE A 54 2.25 19.20 10.59
CA PHE A 54 1.07 19.76 9.92
C PHE A 54 1.09 19.41 8.44
N PHE A 55 -0.10 19.27 7.85
CA PHE A 55 -0.31 19.34 6.41
C PHE A 55 -1.07 20.64 6.11
N ILE A 56 -0.52 21.44 5.21
CA ILE A 56 -1.12 22.70 4.76
C ILE A 56 -1.64 22.47 3.34
N LYS A 57 -2.94 22.65 3.16
CA LYS A 57 -3.63 22.51 1.87
C LYS A 57 -3.94 23.88 1.28
N SER A 58 -3.62 24.05 0.00
CA SER A 58 -3.88 25.24 -0.80
C SER A 58 -3.31 26.51 -0.15
N PHE A 59 -2.06 26.43 0.31
CA PHE A 59 -1.39 27.56 0.95
C PHE A 59 -1.12 28.69 -0.04
N ASN A 60 -1.58 29.89 0.33
CA ASN A 60 -1.39 31.09 -0.46
C ASN A 60 -0.69 32.17 0.36
N TYR A 61 0.28 32.87 -0.22
CA TYR A 61 0.96 34.03 0.38
C TYR A 61 1.62 34.86 -0.73
N ASP A 62 1.43 36.18 -0.73
CA ASP A 62 1.88 37.06 -1.81
C ASP A 62 3.41 37.27 -1.89
N GLY A 63 4.15 36.91 -0.83
CA GLY A 63 5.61 37.04 -0.76
C GLY A 63 6.14 38.46 -0.49
N MET A 64 5.29 39.41 -0.10
CA MET A 64 5.71 40.82 0.06
C MET A 64 6.33 41.15 1.42
N GLY A 65 6.19 40.27 2.42
CA GLY A 65 6.86 40.43 3.71
C GLY A 65 8.37 40.29 3.62
N LYS A 66 9.09 40.99 4.49
CA LYS A 66 10.56 41.12 4.39
C LYS A 66 11.30 40.14 5.29
N ASP A 67 10.67 39.71 6.36
CA ASP A 67 11.24 38.82 7.38
C ASP A 67 10.15 37.90 7.94
N THR A 68 9.43 37.25 7.02
CA THR A 68 8.25 36.42 7.28
C THR A 68 8.62 34.95 7.42
N TYR A 69 8.08 34.29 8.44
CA TYR A 69 8.30 32.86 8.73
C TYR A 69 6.98 32.16 9.06
N PHE A 70 6.99 30.83 8.94
CA PHE A 70 6.04 30.03 9.73
C PHE A 70 6.46 30.14 11.20
N TRP A 71 5.48 30.41 12.05
CA TRP A 71 5.70 30.81 13.43
C TRP A 71 4.68 30.09 14.31
N ALA A 72 5.10 29.60 15.46
CA ALA A 72 4.20 28.93 16.40
C ALA A 72 4.49 29.36 17.83
N GLY A 73 3.51 29.22 18.73
CA GLY A 73 3.69 29.60 20.12
C GLY A 73 2.64 29.05 21.06
N VAL A 74 2.91 29.22 22.36
CA VAL A 74 2.11 28.68 23.47
C VAL A 74 1.23 29.74 24.15
N ASP A 75 1.44 31.01 23.80
CA ASP A 75 0.67 32.14 24.31
C ASP A 75 -0.73 32.18 23.69
N ASN A 76 -1.64 32.91 24.34
CA ASN A 76 -3.03 33.02 23.86
C ASN A 76 -3.17 33.74 22.51
N GLN A 77 -2.14 34.44 22.04
CA GLN A 77 -2.16 35.16 20.76
C GLN A 77 -0.79 35.11 20.06
N PRO A 78 -0.75 35.10 18.72
CA PRO A 78 0.47 35.25 17.95
C PRO A 78 1.26 36.50 18.30
N GLY A 79 2.53 36.31 18.64
CA GLY A 79 3.42 37.40 19.03
C GLY A 79 4.89 37.02 18.99
N MET A 80 5.74 37.94 19.45
CA MET A 80 7.20 37.82 19.37
C MET A 80 7.79 36.64 20.14
N GLN A 81 7.07 36.10 21.14
CA GLN A 81 7.54 35.01 21.99
C GLN A 81 7.36 33.60 21.38
N GLY A 82 6.91 33.52 20.13
CA GLY A 82 6.86 32.26 19.39
C GLY A 82 8.24 31.77 18.94
N PHE A 83 8.21 30.73 18.10
CA PHE A 83 9.41 30.12 17.52
C PHE A 83 9.19 29.83 16.04
N ILE A 84 10.29 29.76 15.28
CA ILE A 84 10.27 29.43 13.85
C ILE A 84 9.87 27.97 13.65
N VAL A 85 8.93 27.74 12.76
CA VAL A 85 8.66 26.42 12.18
C VAL A 85 9.40 26.33 10.84
N PRO A 86 10.26 25.31 10.64
CA PRO A 86 10.95 25.12 9.36
C PRO A 86 9.99 24.97 8.20
N ASP A 87 10.41 25.42 7.01
CA ASP A 87 9.66 25.24 5.78
C ASP A 87 9.58 23.76 5.33
N ARG A 88 8.90 23.50 4.22
CA ARG A 88 8.76 22.15 3.62
C ARG A 88 10.08 21.44 3.29
N TYR A 89 11.20 22.16 3.28
CA TYR A 89 12.54 21.61 3.06
C TYR A 89 13.36 21.51 4.36
N GLY A 90 12.73 21.72 5.51
CA GLY A 90 13.38 21.75 6.82
C GLY A 90 14.28 22.97 7.04
N ARG A 91 14.05 24.07 6.30
CA ARG A 91 14.89 25.27 6.36
C ARG A 91 14.16 26.41 7.07
N THR A 92 14.90 27.21 7.83
CA THR A 92 14.38 28.39 8.55
C THR A 92 14.61 29.68 7.75
N ASN A 93 14.29 29.66 6.45
CA ASN A 93 14.46 30.81 5.57
C ASN A 93 13.20 31.70 5.55
N VAL A 94 13.38 32.96 5.15
CA VAL A 94 12.25 33.86 4.87
C VAL A 94 11.35 33.25 3.81
N LEU A 95 10.04 33.26 4.08
CA LEU A 95 9.03 32.72 3.19
C LEU A 95 8.98 33.47 1.87
N ARG A 96 8.82 32.69 0.80
CA ARG A 96 8.60 33.20 -0.56
C ARG A 96 7.12 33.16 -0.89
N LYS A 97 6.76 33.83 -1.99
CA LYS A 97 5.43 33.70 -2.57
C LYS A 97 5.05 32.23 -2.74
N SER A 98 3.82 31.89 -2.37
CA SER A 98 3.20 30.59 -2.56
C SER A 98 1.84 30.79 -3.20
N ASP A 99 1.49 29.95 -4.18
CA ASP A 99 0.23 30.02 -4.91
C ASP A 99 -0.45 28.66 -4.89
N ASN A 100 -1.40 28.50 -3.96
CA ASN A 100 -2.19 27.28 -3.74
C ASN A 100 -1.34 26.00 -3.65
N GLU A 101 -0.24 26.07 -2.88
CA GLU A 101 0.68 24.92 -2.72
C GLU A 101 0.24 24.03 -1.55
N ASP A 102 0.40 22.71 -1.74
CA ASP A 102 0.20 21.71 -0.69
C ASP A 102 1.56 21.23 -0.17
N PHE A 103 1.76 21.23 1.15
CA PHE A 103 3.01 20.75 1.75
C PHE A 103 2.86 20.41 3.23
N THR A 104 3.85 19.70 3.77
CA THR A 104 3.95 19.46 5.21
C THR A 104 4.91 20.43 5.88
N LEU A 105 4.62 20.76 7.13
CA LEU A 105 5.51 21.49 8.03
C LEU A 105 5.76 20.63 9.26
N THR A 106 7.02 20.44 9.63
CA THR A 106 7.38 19.67 10.83
C THR A 106 7.91 20.63 11.88
N LEU A 107 7.35 20.55 13.09
CA LEU A 107 7.81 21.32 14.23
C LEU A 107 9.28 20.97 14.56
N PRO A 108 10.07 21.93 15.08
CA PRO A 108 11.41 21.65 15.59
C PRO A 108 11.44 20.59 16.69
N ASP A 109 12.61 19.99 16.91
CA ASP A 109 12.83 18.99 17.94
C ASP A 109 12.37 19.46 19.33
N GLY A 110 11.68 18.57 20.05
CA GLY A 110 11.16 18.85 21.39
C GLY A 110 9.93 19.75 21.42
N LYS A 111 9.26 19.99 20.29
CA LYS A 111 7.96 20.67 20.21
C LYS A 111 6.88 19.70 19.73
N SER A 112 5.68 19.80 20.28
CA SER A 112 4.50 19.08 19.82
C SER A 112 3.34 20.01 19.52
N ILE A 113 2.50 19.62 18.55
CA ILE A 113 1.26 20.32 18.19
C ILE A 113 0.34 20.46 19.42
N GLY A 114 0.28 19.43 20.28
CA GLY A 114 -0.54 19.47 21.49
C GLY A 114 -0.07 20.47 22.56
N GLU A 115 1.15 21.00 22.42
CA GLU A 115 1.74 21.94 23.39
C GLU A 115 1.68 23.40 22.93
N ILE A 116 1.28 23.66 21.68
CA ILE A 116 1.17 25.01 21.10
C ILE A 116 -0.29 25.39 20.90
N LYS A 117 -0.55 26.71 20.90
CA LYS A 117 -1.91 27.27 20.77
C LYS A 117 -2.24 27.77 19.38
N TRP A 118 -1.23 28.06 18.56
CA TRP A 118 -1.44 28.59 17.22
C TRP A 118 -0.24 28.32 16.31
N LEU A 119 -0.54 28.27 15.01
CA LEU A 119 0.41 28.34 13.91
C LEU A 119 0.09 29.60 13.10
N ALA A 120 1.09 30.39 12.75
CA ALA A 120 0.94 31.66 12.08
C ALA A 120 1.98 31.87 10.98
N VAL A 121 1.67 32.78 10.06
CA VAL A 121 2.61 33.43 9.16
C VAL A 121 2.90 34.80 9.75
N TYR A 122 4.11 34.99 10.27
CA TYR A 122 4.46 36.15 11.07
C TYR A 122 5.71 36.84 10.53
N ASP A 123 5.67 38.17 10.39
CA ASP A 123 6.81 38.99 9.98
C ASP A 123 7.48 39.61 11.21
N LEU A 124 8.71 39.18 11.48
CA LEU A 124 9.46 39.56 12.67
C LEU A 124 9.98 41.00 12.61
N LYS A 125 10.06 41.58 11.40
CA LYS A 125 10.54 42.95 11.21
C LYS A 125 9.46 43.99 11.52
N SER A 126 8.22 43.70 11.17
CA SER A 126 7.07 44.58 11.40
C SER A 126 6.29 44.21 12.67
N PHE A 127 6.60 43.06 13.28
CA PHE A 127 5.85 42.48 14.41
C PHE A 127 4.37 42.27 14.06
N GLN A 128 4.10 41.87 12.82
CA GLN A 128 2.76 41.68 12.30
C GLN A 128 2.46 40.21 12.03
N ASN A 129 1.26 39.82 12.47
CA ASN A 129 0.66 38.55 12.11
C ASN A 129 -0.08 38.71 10.77
N PHE A 130 0.36 37.98 9.75
CA PHE A 130 -0.26 38.02 8.42
C PHE A 130 -1.42 37.05 8.29
N GLY A 131 -1.39 35.97 9.07
CA GLY A 131 -2.50 35.05 9.23
C GLY A 131 -2.17 33.95 10.23
N ASP A 132 -3.17 33.46 10.93
CA ASP A 132 -3.03 32.43 11.95
C ASP A 132 -4.11 31.36 11.90
N VAL A 133 -3.84 30.24 12.54
CA VAL A 133 -4.82 29.24 12.91
C VAL A 133 -4.59 28.88 14.37
N TYR A 134 -5.67 28.85 15.15
CA TYR A 134 -5.64 28.40 16.54
C TYR A 134 -5.87 26.90 16.61
N ILE A 135 -5.11 26.26 17.48
CA ILE A 135 -5.29 24.85 17.80
C ILE A 135 -6.36 24.76 18.90
N PRO A 136 -7.42 23.95 18.72
CA PRO A 136 -8.46 23.82 19.73
C PRO A 136 -7.90 23.39 21.09
N ASP A 137 -8.48 23.91 22.17
CA ASP A 137 -8.13 23.46 23.52
C ASP A 137 -8.45 21.97 23.68
N GLY A 138 -7.50 21.20 24.22
CA GLY A 138 -7.64 19.75 24.37
C GLY A 138 -7.52 18.97 23.05
N PHE A 139 -7.00 19.58 21.99
CA PHE A 139 -6.72 18.88 20.74
C PHE A 139 -5.70 17.76 20.94
N GLU A 140 -6.10 16.52 20.64
CA GLU A 140 -5.23 15.35 20.66
C GLU A 140 -4.76 15.05 19.23
N PRO A 141 -3.53 15.46 18.85
CA PRO A 141 -3.03 15.18 17.52
C PRO A 141 -2.89 13.66 17.30
N PRO A 142 -3.07 13.18 16.07
CA PRO A 142 -2.89 11.76 15.76
C PRO A 142 -1.51 11.26 16.18
N GLY A 143 -1.45 10.05 16.72
CA GLY A 143 -0.21 9.47 17.24
C GLY A 143 -0.18 7.96 17.15
N VAL A 144 0.98 7.38 17.46
CA VAL A 144 1.13 5.91 17.48
C VAL A 144 0.20 5.33 18.54
N ALA A 145 -0.74 4.49 18.14
CA ALA A 145 -1.65 3.83 19.06
C ALA A 145 -1.06 2.51 19.56
N LYS A 146 -1.24 2.26 20.85
CA LYS A 146 -0.71 1.09 21.55
C LYS A 146 -1.84 0.09 21.79
N LEU A 147 -1.77 -1.05 21.11
CA LEU A 147 -2.73 -2.14 21.24
C LEU A 147 -2.05 -3.39 21.83
N THR A 148 -2.88 -4.30 22.33
CA THR A 148 -2.44 -5.59 22.84
C THR A 148 -3.08 -6.71 22.02
N MET A 149 -2.31 -7.76 21.77
CA MET A 149 -2.81 -8.94 21.10
C MET A 149 -3.53 -9.86 22.09
N THR A 150 -4.71 -10.33 21.72
CA THR A 150 -5.39 -11.42 22.42
C THR A 150 -4.77 -12.74 21.99
N ILE A 151 -4.04 -13.39 22.91
CA ILE A 151 -3.37 -14.67 22.68
C ILE A 151 -4.33 -15.83 22.99
N ARG A 152 -4.42 -16.82 22.09
CA ARG A 152 -5.29 -18.01 22.21
C ARG A 152 -4.53 -19.34 22.08
N SER A 153 -3.24 -19.31 21.77
CA SER A 153 -2.36 -20.48 21.66
C SER A 153 -0.98 -20.15 22.23
N ASP A 154 -0.29 -21.16 22.77
CA ASP A 154 1.11 -21.06 23.20
C ASP A 154 2.09 -20.94 22.00
N ASP A 155 1.59 -21.17 20.79
CA ASP A 155 2.35 -21.03 19.54
C ASP A 155 2.54 -19.58 19.10
N ILE A 156 2.05 -18.60 19.85
CA ILE A 156 2.21 -17.18 19.54
C ILE A 156 2.45 -16.34 20.80
N SER A 157 3.32 -15.36 20.71
CA SER A 157 3.41 -14.28 21.71
C SER A 157 3.83 -12.98 21.04
N CYS A 158 3.43 -11.87 21.64
CA CYS A 158 3.74 -10.52 21.18
C CYS A 158 3.70 -9.61 22.41
N ASP A 159 4.73 -8.79 22.60
CA ASP A 159 4.81 -7.91 23.77
C ASP A 159 3.81 -6.76 23.63
N GLN A 160 3.83 -6.10 22.47
CA GLN A 160 2.99 -4.95 22.17
C GLN A 160 2.77 -4.80 20.67
N VAL A 161 1.65 -4.18 20.30
CA VAL A 161 1.36 -3.78 18.92
C VAL A 161 1.30 -2.27 18.84
N LEU A 162 2.13 -1.70 17.98
CA LEU A 162 2.19 -0.26 17.71
C LEU A 162 1.54 0.02 16.36
N VAL A 163 0.39 0.69 16.34
CA VAL A 163 -0.25 1.14 15.11
C VAL A 163 0.32 2.51 14.74
N GLU A 164 1.13 2.55 13.70
CA GLU A 164 1.90 3.74 13.31
C GLU A 164 1.10 4.72 12.45
N ASP A 165 0.26 4.18 11.57
CA ASP A 165 -0.64 4.93 10.70
C ASP A 165 -1.87 4.06 10.34
N LEU A 166 -2.82 4.59 9.55
CA LEU A 166 -4.04 3.87 9.16
C LEU A 166 -3.85 2.57 8.36
N LYS A 167 -2.62 2.21 7.94
CA LYS A 167 -2.29 0.97 7.22
C LYS A 167 -1.10 0.21 7.79
N SER A 168 -0.20 0.89 8.50
CA SER A 168 1.03 0.30 9.03
C SER A 168 0.93 0.03 10.53
N LEU A 169 1.30 -1.18 10.95
CA LEU A 169 1.52 -1.51 12.35
C LEU A 169 2.83 -2.29 12.54
N MET A 170 3.31 -2.32 13.77
CA MET A 170 4.47 -3.08 14.19
C MET A 170 4.09 -4.00 15.34
N PHE A 171 4.46 -5.27 15.23
CA PHE A 171 4.49 -6.20 16.35
C PHE A 171 5.86 -6.12 17.02
N GLU A 172 5.91 -5.85 18.32
CA GLU A 172 7.14 -5.91 19.10
C GLU A 172 7.37 -7.34 19.61
N ARG A 173 8.57 -7.86 19.35
CA ARG A 173 9.02 -9.20 19.78
C ARG A 173 8.01 -10.31 19.46
N LEU A 174 7.51 -10.32 18.24
CA LEU A 174 6.62 -11.37 17.75
C LEU A 174 7.33 -12.72 17.74
N TYR A 175 6.71 -13.70 18.39
CA TYR A 175 7.06 -15.11 18.32
C TYR A 175 5.89 -15.87 17.71
N VAL A 176 6.16 -16.73 16.73
CA VAL A 176 5.17 -17.62 16.13
C VAL A 176 5.83 -18.95 15.79
N PHE A 177 5.19 -20.05 16.20
CA PHE A 177 5.60 -21.41 15.86
C PHE A 177 4.68 -22.01 14.79
N ALA A 178 5.17 -22.04 13.55
CA ALA A 178 4.44 -22.38 12.34
C ALA A 178 4.59 -23.85 11.89
N GLU A 179 5.39 -24.68 12.57
CA GLU A 179 5.62 -26.07 12.16
C GLU A 179 4.28 -26.86 12.05
N ASP A 180 4.08 -27.55 10.92
CA ASP A 180 2.88 -28.33 10.56
C ASP A 180 1.55 -27.54 10.48
N LYS A 181 1.60 -26.21 10.48
CA LYS A 181 0.44 -25.30 10.39
C LYS A 181 0.42 -24.52 9.07
N GLU A 182 -0.76 -24.01 8.69
CA GLU A 182 -0.92 -23.11 7.56
C GLU A 182 -1.36 -21.74 8.08
N LEU A 183 -0.39 -21.02 8.68
CA LEU A 183 -0.64 -19.73 9.33
C LEU A 183 -0.60 -18.59 8.31
N TYR A 184 -1.48 -17.60 8.45
CA TYR A 184 -1.44 -16.37 7.66
C TYR A 184 -1.81 -15.17 8.51
N PHE A 185 -1.33 -13.99 8.12
CA PHE A 185 -1.97 -12.75 8.56
C PHE A 185 -3.34 -12.62 7.87
N TRP A 186 -4.36 -12.37 8.68
CA TRP A 186 -5.75 -12.47 8.26
C TRP A 186 -6.54 -11.31 8.83
N VAL A 187 -7.24 -10.55 7.99
CA VAL A 187 -8.02 -9.39 8.42
C VAL A 187 -9.49 -9.60 8.15
N GLY A 188 -10.37 -8.93 8.89
CA GLY A 188 -11.79 -9.02 8.59
C GLY A 188 -12.66 -8.10 9.43
N LYS A 189 -13.97 -8.25 9.20
CA LYS A 189 -15.02 -7.55 9.95
C LYS A 189 -15.70 -8.46 10.97
N GLY A 190 -16.39 -7.86 11.93
CA GLY A 190 -17.05 -8.51 13.06
C GLY A 190 -16.24 -8.45 14.36
N HIS A 191 -16.81 -8.97 15.45
CA HIS A 191 -16.19 -8.86 16.78
C HIS A 191 -15.01 -9.80 17.02
N VAL A 192 -14.91 -10.90 16.26
CA VAL A 192 -13.87 -11.91 16.43
C VAL A 192 -13.40 -12.47 15.08
N PRO A 193 -12.16 -12.97 15.00
CA PRO A 193 -11.64 -13.64 13.82
C PRO A 193 -12.53 -14.79 13.35
N SER A 194 -12.71 -14.88 12.04
CA SER A 194 -13.50 -15.94 11.40
C SER A 194 -12.94 -16.30 10.02
N ILE A 195 -13.39 -17.44 9.49
CA ILE A 195 -13.01 -17.94 8.16
C ILE A 195 -13.37 -16.97 7.01
N ARG A 196 -14.24 -15.98 7.26
CA ARG A 196 -14.66 -14.99 6.26
C ARG A 196 -13.68 -13.84 6.09
N GLY A 197 -12.60 -13.79 6.88
CA GLY A 197 -11.60 -12.75 6.67
C GLY A 197 -10.84 -12.94 5.35
N THR A 198 -9.92 -12.03 5.09
CA THR A 198 -9.05 -12.03 3.91
C THR A 198 -7.59 -12.14 4.34
N ARG A 199 -6.82 -12.97 3.63
CA ARG A 199 -5.36 -13.05 3.80
C ARG A 199 -4.69 -11.74 3.39
N VAL A 200 -3.70 -11.31 4.14
CA VAL A 200 -2.85 -10.14 3.80
C VAL A 200 -1.38 -10.55 3.74
N PRO A 201 -0.55 -9.85 2.94
CA PRO A 201 0.86 -10.15 2.84
C PRO A 201 1.58 -10.05 4.18
N ASP A 202 2.64 -10.85 4.34
CA ASP A 202 3.59 -10.74 5.45
C ASP A 202 4.53 -9.51 5.32
N GLU A 203 5.50 -9.39 6.23
CA GLU A 203 6.46 -8.27 6.24
C GLU A 203 7.37 -8.23 5.01
N LEU A 204 7.54 -9.37 4.35
CA LEU A 204 8.32 -9.51 3.13
C LEU A 204 7.45 -9.30 1.88
N GLY A 205 6.13 -9.29 2.04
CA GLY A 205 5.14 -9.11 0.98
C GLY A 205 4.57 -10.41 0.44
N TYR A 206 4.87 -11.57 1.01
CA TYR A 206 4.35 -12.85 0.54
C TYR A 206 2.97 -13.18 1.12
N LEU A 207 2.16 -13.90 0.35
CA LEU A 207 0.85 -14.44 0.76
C LEU A 207 0.90 -15.93 1.10
N ASP A 208 2.11 -16.50 1.14
CA ASP A 208 2.38 -17.88 1.54
C ASP A 208 2.18 -18.09 3.05
N PRO A 209 2.11 -19.35 3.53
CA PRO A 209 2.10 -19.63 4.96
C PRO A 209 3.27 -18.95 5.68
N LEU A 210 2.99 -18.37 6.83
CA LEU A 210 3.95 -17.66 7.64
C LEU A 210 5.12 -18.57 8.04
N ARG A 211 6.31 -17.98 8.06
CA ARG A 211 7.51 -18.59 8.65
C ARG A 211 7.43 -18.63 10.18
N ASN A 212 8.39 -19.30 10.78
CA ASN A 212 8.65 -19.15 12.22
C ASN A 212 9.20 -17.74 12.48
N TYR A 213 8.71 -17.11 13.55
CA TYR A 213 9.21 -15.83 14.06
C TYR A 213 9.83 -16.04 15.44
N GLY A 214 11.04 -15.53 15.65
CA GLY A 214 11.84 -15.75 16.86
C GLY A 214 12.00 -14.52 17.76
N ASN A 215 10.91 -13.98 18.31
CA ASN A 215 10.90 -12.72 19.08
C ASN A 215 11.43 -11.53 18.26
N GLU A 216 10.91 -11.36 17.05
CA GLU A 216 11.35 -10.35 16.10
C GLU A 216 10.38 -9.17 16.05
N ASP A 217 10.88 -7.97 15.75
CA ASP A 217 10.01 -6.83 15.47
C ASP A 217 9.53 -6.90 14.02
N VAL A 218 8.22 -7.04 13.83
CA VAL A 218 7.62 -7.32 12.52
C VAL A 218 6.71 -6.18 12.13
N LYS A 219 7.04 -5.49 11.03
CA LYS A 219 6.21 -4.41 10.49
C LYS A 219 5.31 -4.94 9.38
N LEU A 220 4.02 -4.70 9.51
CA LEU A 220 2.99 -5.11 8.57
C LEU A 220 2.34 -3.88 7.94
N VAL A 221 2.10 -3.93 6.63
CA VAL A 221 1.39 -2.89 5.89
C VAL A 221 0.18 -3.50 5.20
N LEU A 222 -1.01 -2.97 5.49
CA LEU A 222 -2.24 -3.45 4.88
C LEU A 222 -2.26 -3.17 3.36
N PRO A 223 -2.63 -4.16 2.53
CA PRO A 223 -2.62 -4.02 1.08
C PRO A 223 -3.87 -3.31 0.55
N GLY A 224 -3.78 -2.77 -0.67
CA GLY A 224 -4.93 -2.23 -1.41
C GLY A 224 -5.70 -1.18 -0.61
N GLU A 225 -7.02 -1.32 -0.55
CA GLU A 225 -7.93 -0.39 0.14
C GLU A 225 -8.14 -0.71 1.63
N PHE A 226 -7.51 -1.77 2.17
CA PHE A 226 -7.63 -2.07 3.60
C PHE A 226 -6.99 -0.96 4.44
N THR A 227 -7.67 -0.58 5.52
CA THR A 227 -7.23 0.37 6.53
C THR A 227 -7.71 -0.09 7.90
N PHE A 228 -7.05 0.30 8.98
CA PHE A 228 -7.50 -0.04 10.34
C PHE A 228 -8.85 0.58 10.71
N ASN A 229 -9.37 1.52 9.92
CA ASN A 229 -10.73 2.05 10.07
C ASN A 229 -11.81 1.19 9.37
N ASN A 230 -11.42 0.34 8.41
CA ASN A 230 -12.37 -0.48 7.65
C ASN A 230 -12.26 -1.98 7.91
N ILE A 231 -11.37 -2.39 8.81
CA ILE A 231 -11.30 -3.74 9.38
C ILE A 231 -11.52 -3.68 10.89
N ASP A 232 -12.11 -4.72 11.46
CA ASP A 232 -12.40 -4.78 12.90
C ASP A 232 -11.34 -5.60 13.66
N TRP A 233 -10.65 -6.51 12.97
CA TRP A 233 -9.61 -7.35 13.56
C TRP A 233 -8.53 -7.75 12.56
N LEU A 234 -7.34 -8.03 13.10
CA LEU A 234 -6.22 -8.68 12.43
C LEU A 234 -5.74 -9.86 13.26
N ALA A 235 -5.60 -11.03 12.65
CA ALA A 235 -5.27 -12.28 13.32
C ALA A 235 -4.07 -12.98 12.67
N VAL A 236 -3.36 -13.77 13.47
CA VAL A 236 -2.59 -14.91 12.96
C VAL A 236 -3.54 -16.10 12.95
N PHE A 237 -3.94 -16.53 11.76
CA PHE A 237 -5.02 -17.50 11.55
C PHE A 237 -4.48 -18.76 10.86
N ASP A 238 -4.81 -19.93 11.40
CA ASP A 238 -4.48 -21.22 10.83
C ASP A 238 -5.60 -21.68 9.89
N ALA A 239 -5.32 -21.66 8.59
CA ALA A 239 -6.27 -22.05 7.56
C ALA A 239 -6.64 -23.54 7.63
N LYS A 240 -5.74 -24.38 8.15
CA LYS A 240 -5.93 -25.84 8.23
C LYS A 240 -6.96 -26.21 9.29
N THR A 241 -6.92 -25.54 10.44
CA THR A 241 -7.83 -25.78 11.57
C THR A 241 -9.01 -24.80 11.63
N ASN A 242 -8.97 -23.74 10.82
CA ASN A 242 -9.91 -22.61 10.87
C ASN A 242 -9.98 -21.93 12.25
N THR A 243 -8.83 -21.81 12.91
CA THR A 243 -8.72 -21.17 14.23
C THR A 243 -7.68 -20.05 14.23
N SER A 244 -7.87 -19.08 15.13
CA SER A 244 -6.90 -17.99 15.33
C SER A 244 -5.99 -18.33 16.51
N LEU A 245 -4.67 -18.26 16.29
CA LEU A 245 -3.65 -18.38 17.34
C LEU A 245 -3.67 -17.15 18.25
N GLY A 246 -3.91 -15.97 17.67
CA GLY A 246 -4.16 -14.73 18.36
C GLY A 246 -4.60 -13.63 17.41
N TYR A 247 -5.12 -12.53 17.96
CA TYR A 247 -5.65 -11.42 17.16
C TYR A 247 -5.64 -10.09 17.90
N ILE A 248 -5.67 -9.02 17.14
CA ILE A 248 -5.86 -7.64 17.56
C ILE A 248 -7.26 -7.23 17.15
N SER A 249 -7.98 -6.54 18.02
CA SER A 249 -9.23 -5.84 17.69
C SER A 249 -8.95 -4.36 17.59
N PHE A 250 -9.46 -3.72 16.55
CA PHE A 250 -9.33 -2.28 16.35
C PHE A 250 -10.60 -1.57 16.86
N PRO A 251 -10.45 -0.44 17.57
CA PRO A 251 -11.59 0.40 17.92
C PRO A 251 -12.15 1.09 16.66
N ASN A 252 -13.45 1.42 16.69
CA ASN A 252 -14.12 2.07 15.55
C ASN A 252 -13.48 3.42 15.15
N GLU A 253 -12.89 4.13 16.10
CA GLU A 253 -12.22 5.41 15.88
C GLU A 253 -10.80 5.31 16.43
N LEU A 254 -9.82 5.19 15.54
CA LEU A 254 -8.41 5.12 15.89
C LEU A 254 -7.74 6.46 15.56
N ASN A 255 -7.28 7.18 16.58
CA ASN A 255 -6.58 8.46 16.41
C ASN A 255 -5.10 8.26 16.04
N VAL A 256 -4.86 7.65 14.87
CA VAL A 256 -3.52 7.41 14.31
C VAL A 256 -3.28 8.29 13.08
N PRO A 257 -2.01 8.58 12.76
CA PRO A 257 -1.66 9.34 11.56
C PRO A 257 -2.30 8.78 10.29
N PRO A 258 -2.65 9.63 9.31
CA PRO A 258 -3.08 9.17 8.02
C PRO A 258 -1.90 8.53 7.27
N ASN A 259 -2.21 7.65 6.33
CA ASN A 259 -1.22 7.17 5.38
C ASN A 259 -1.28 8.04 4.11
N LEU A 260 -0.30 8.94 3.94
CA LEU A 260 -0.24 9.85 2.79
C LEU A 260 0.21 9.15 1.48
N ARG A 261 0.48 7.83 1.51
CA ARG A 261 0.83 7.09 0.30
C ARG A 261 -0.42 6.86 -0.56
N GLN A 262 -0.29 7.11 -1.85
CA GLN A 262 -1.35 6.83 -2.81
C GLN A 262 -1.49 5.33 -3.04
N VAL A 263 -2.73 4.84 -3.01
CA VAL A 263 -3.05 3.49 -3.48
C VAL A 263 -3.10 3.53 -5.00
N ILE A 264 -2.23 2.74 -5.63
CA ILE A 264 -2.26 2.58 -7.09
C ILE A 264 -3.37 1.58 -7.40
N LYS A 265 -4.50 2.07 -7.91
CA LYS A 265 -5.55 1.21 -8.45
C LYS A 265 -5.11 0.68 -9.81
N TYR A 266 -5.07 -0.64 -9.94
CA TYR A 266 -4.85 -1.32 -11.21
C TYR A 266 -6.15 -1.97 -11.68
N GLU A 267 -6.57 -1.62 -12.89
CA GLU A 267 -7.71 -2.27 -13.55
C GLU A 267 -7.19 -3.39 -14.43
N ASN A 268 -7.50 -4.62 -14.05
CA ASN A 268 -7.08 -5.80 -14.81
C ASN A 268 -7.70 -5.80 -16.21
N THR A 269 -6.89 -6.07 -17.22
CA THR A 269 -7.38 -6.14 -18.61
C THR A 269 -7.88 -7.54 -18.99
N VAL A 270 -7.55 -8.54 -18.16
CA VAL A 270 -7.91 -9.95 -18.30
C VAL A 270 -8.94 -10.38 -17.24
N PRO A 271 -9.75 -11.42 -17.50
CA PRO A 271 -10.90 -11.76 -16.67
C PRO A 271 -10.54 -12.39 -15.31
N LYS A 272 -9.34 -12.98 -15.19
CA LYS A 272 -8.89 -13.65 -13.96
C LYS A 272 -7.63 -12.98 -13.45
N CYS A 273 -7.51 -12.82 -12.13
CA CYS A 273 -6.33 -12.23 -11.50
C CYS A 273 -6.11 -12.79 -10.10
N GLU A 274 -4.85 -12.88 -9.70
CA GLU A 274 -4.42 -13.27 -8.37
C GLU A 274 -3.22 -12.44 -7.92
N GLN A 275 -3.27 -11.94 -6.69
CA GLN A 275 -2.12 -11.31 -6.05
C GLN A 275 -1.21 -12.40 -5.49
N LEU A 276 0.06 -12.44 -5.89
CA LEU A 276 1.03 -13.42 -5.39
C LEU A 276 2.04 -12.82 -4.41
N HIS A 277 2.24 -11.50 -4.47
CA HIS A 277 3.09 -10.73 -3.56
C HIS A 277 2.52 -9.32 -3.41
N ALA A 278 2.85 -8.56 -2.36
CA ALA A 278 2.40 -7.18 -2.18
C ALA A 278 2.68 -6.28 -3.40
N ASN A 279 3.75 -6.61 -4.14
CA ASN A 279 4.22 -5.92 -5.33
C ASN A 279 4.09 -6.76 -6.62
N LEU A 280 3.37 -7.89 -6.63
CA LEU A 280 3.20 -8.73 -7.81
C LEU A 280 1.78 -9.30 -7.89
N GLN A 281 1.13 -9.02 -9.01
CA GLN A 281 -0.16 -9.55 -9.41
C GLN A 281 -0.01 -10.26 -10.73
N ILE A 282 -0.71 -11.39 -10.89
CA ILE A 282 -0.77 -12.13 -12.14
C ILE A 282 -2.22 -12.19 -12.58
N GLY A 283 -2.51 -11.67 -13.76
CA GLY A 283 -3.74 -11.88 -14.50
C GLY A 283 -3.62 -13.00 -15.53
N TRP A 284 -4.73 -13.61 -15.93
CA TRP A 284 -4.74 -14.50 -17.09
C TRP A 284 -6.09 -14.57 -17.82
N ASP A 285 -6.01 -14.92 -19.09
CA ASP A 285 -7.14 -15.27 -19.95
C ASP A 285 -6.85 -16.58 -20.69
N ILE A 286 -7.86 -17.42 -20.85
CA ILE A 286 -7.75 -18.72 -21.53
C ILE A 286 -8.64 -18.69 -22.76
N VAL A 287 -8.03 -18.70 -23.94
CA VAL A 287 -8.74 -18.70 -25.23
C VAL A 287 -8.30 -19.91 -26.05
N GLY A 288 -9.20 -20.90 -26.16
CA GLY A 288 -8.94 -22.14 -26.89
C GLY A 288 -7.87 -22.99 -26.21
N GLN A 289 -6.71 -23.16 -26.85
CA GLN A 289 -5.55 -23.90 -26.32
C GLN A 289 -4.42 -22.96 -25.88
N THR A 290 -4.67 -21.65 -25.83
CA THR A 290 -3.69 -20.64 -25.47
C THR A 290 -4.07 -20.00 -24.15
N ILE A 291 -3.06 -19.78 -23.30
CA ILE A 291 -3.17 -19.00 -22.07
C ILE A 291 -2.36 -17.73 -22.22
N THR A 292 -3.02 -16.61 -22.04
CA THR A 292 -2.42 -15.28 -21.92
C THR A 292 -2.24 -14.97 -20.45
N PHE A 293 -1.01 -14.74 -20.01
CA PHE A 293 -0.76 -14.16 -18.69
C PHE A 293 -0.70 -12.65 -18.77
N GLU A 294 -0.79 -11.98 -17.64
CA GLU A 294 -0.59 -10.56 -17.47
C GLU A 294 0.19 -10.38 -16.18
N ILE A 295 1.46 -10.03 -16.28
CA ILE A 295 2.30 -9.80 -15.10
C ILE A 295 2.20 -8.32 -14.73
N VAL A 296 1.94 -8.01 -13.47
CA VAL A 296 1.89 -6.62 -13.00
C VAL A 296 2.69 -6.54 -11.72
N GLY A 297 3.67 -5.65 -11.66
CA GLY A 297 4.47 -5.49 -10.45
C GLY A 297 4.87 -4.06 -10.16
N LEU A 298 5.26 -3.83 -8.91
CA LEU A 298 5.86 -2.58 -8.44
C LEU A 298 7.34 -2.86 -8.18
N VAL A 299 8.17 -2.58 -9.18
CA VAL A 299 9.59 -2.95 -9.21
C VAL A 299 10.48 -1.79 -9.62
N ALA A 300 11.69 -1.72 -9.05
CA ALA A 300 12.71 -0.73 -9.40
C ALA A 300 13.36 -0.99 -10.77
N GLU A 301 14.22 -0.09 -11.25
CA GLU A 301 14.75 -0.15 -12.63
C GLU A 301 15.65 -1.38 -12.87
N ASN A 302 16.29 -1.86 -11.81
CA ASN A 302 17.16 -3.02 -11.84
C ASN A 302 16.54 -4.18 -11.04
N ASP A 303 15.23 -4.29 -11.03
CA ASP A 303 14.53 -5.42 -10.42
C ASP A 303 13.95 -6.32 -11.52
N TRP A 304 13.65 -7.55 -11.15
CA TRP A 304 13.01 -8.53 -12.03
C TRP A 304 11.83 -9.19 -11.33
N LEU A 305 10.90 -9.69 -12.15
CA LEU A 305 9.73 -10.44 -11.73
C LEU A 305 9.89 -11.89 -12.19
N GLY A 306 9.70 -12.83 -11.28
CA GLY A 306 9.67 -14.25 -11.60
C GLY A 306 8.31 -14.84 -11.34
N PHE A 307 7.79 -15.59 -12.30
CA PHE A 307 6.55 -16.34 -12.16
C PHE A 307 6.60 -17.62 -12.99
N GLY A 308 6.08 -18.71 -12.44
CA GLY A 308 6.13 -19.99 -13.13
C GLY A 308 5.35 -21.11 -12.47
N LEU A 309 5.30 -22.22 -13.20
CA LEU A 309 4.71 -23.47 -12.74
C LEU A 309 5.69 -24.19 -11.81
N SER A 310 5.19 -24.60 -10.65
CA SER A 310 5.94 -25.40 -9.69
C SER A 310 6.41 -26.73 -10.28
N GLY A 311 7.53 -27.23 -9.79
CA GLY A 311 7.98 -28.59 -10.06
C GLY A 311 7.18 -29.68 -9.36
N SER A 312 6.13 -29.32 -8.61
CA SER A 312 5.20 -30.25 -7.98
C SER A 312 3.75 -29.89 -8.29
N GLU A 313 2.89 -30.90 -8.43
CA GLU A 313 1.45 -30.68 -8.67
C GLU A 313 0.71 -30.18 -7.42
N ASN A 314 1.24 -30.43 -6.22
CA ASN A 314 0.49 -30.27 -4.97
C ASN A 314 1.03 -29.16 -4.05
N LYS A 315 2.22 -28.61 -4.31
CA LYS A 315 2.83 -27.56 -3.48
C LYS A 315 3.81 -26.72 -4.27
N SER A 316 4.00 -25.47 -3.87
CA SER A 316 5.07 -24.64 -4.42
C SER A 316 6.43 -25.31 -4.18
N ASN A 317 7.14 -25.60 -5.27
CA ASN A 317 8.43 -26.25 -5.26
C ASN A 317 9.29 -25.71 -6.41
N MET A 318 10.37 -25.03 -6.04
CA MET A 318 11.33 -24.45 -6.98
C MET A 318 12.05 -25.52 -7.83
N ILE A 319 12.38 -26.69 -7.26
CA ILE A 319 13.09 -27.71 -8.03
C ILE A 319 12.11 -28.41 -8.98
N GLY A 320 12.45 -28.43 -10.27
CA GLY A 320 11.61 -28.94 -11.35
C GLY A 320 10.65 -27.91 -11.93
N SER A 321 10.72 -26.65 -11.47
CA SER A 321 9.84 -25.58 -11.95
C SER A 321 10.25 -25.06 -13.32
N ASP A 322 9.27 -24.48 -13.98
CA ASP A 322 9.36 -23.81 -15.27
C ASP A 322 8.91 -22.36 -15.07
N VAL A 323 9.83 -21.42 -15.24
CA VAL A 323 9.72 -20.05 -14.73
C VAL A 323 10.05 -19.03 -15.81
N ALA A 324 9.13 -18.10 -16.03
CA ALA A 324 9.39 -16.88 -16.77
C ALA A 324 10.06 -15.84 -15.87
N ILE A 325 11.17 -15.28 -16.32
CA ILE A 325 11.81 -14.14 -15.70
C ILE A 325 11.62 -12.92 -16.59
N ALA A 326 10.93 -11.92 -16.05
CA ALA A 326 10.52 -10.69 -16.69
C ALA A 326 11.27 -9.48 -16.12
N PHE A 327 11.78 -8.62 -16.99
CA PHE A 327 12.46 -7.37 -16.60
C PHE A 327 12.45 -6.35 -17.73
N MET A 328 12.74 -5.10 -17.40
CA MET A 328 12.89 -4.02 -18.39
C MET A 328 14.37 -3.82 -18.72
N LYS A 329 14.72 -3.83 -20.01
CA LYS A 329 16.06 -3.49 -20.49
C LYS A 329 15.98 -2.31 -21.44
N ASN A 330 16.52 -1.15 -21.03
CA ASN A 330 16.49 0.08 -21.82
C ASN A 330 15.07 0.44 -22.32
N GLN A 331 14.08 0.37 -21.42
CA GLN A 331 12.65 0.59 -21.72
C GLN A 331 11.99 -0.46 -22.64
N VAL A 332 12.69 -1.54 -22.96
CA VAL A 332 12.13 -2.67 -23.71
C VAL A 332 11.81 -3.81 -22.74
N PRO A 333 10.58 -4.36 -22.74
CA PRO A 333 10.24 -5.53 -21.95
C PRO A 333 11.00 -6.75 -22.47
N VAL A 334 11.59 -7.53 -21.57
CA VAL A 334 12.29 -8.78 -21.88
C VAL A 334 11.76 -9.88 -20.96
N VAL A 335 11.49 -11.04 -21.56
CA VAL A 335 11.10 -12.26 -20.84
C VAL A 335 12.03 -13.37 -21.27
N HIS A 336 12.46 -14.16 -20.31
CA HIS A 336 13.28 -15.33 -20.54
C HIS A 336 12.70 -16.53 -19.83
N ASP A 337 12.62 -17.63 -20.57
CA ASP A 337 12.27 -18.95 -20.05
C ASP A 337 13.44 -19.57 -19.27
N TYR A 338 13.16 -20.03 -18.05
CA TYR A 338 14.11 -20.74 -17.20
C TYR A 338 13.53 -22.05 -16.67
N LYS A 339 14.33 -23.09 -16.81
CA LYS A 339 14.13 -24.37 -16.15
C LYS A 339 15.02 -24.46 -14.93
N ILE A 340 14.42 -24.83 -13.80
CA ILE A 340 15.13 -24.96 -12.53
C ILE A 340 15.21 -26.43 -12.15
N ASP A 341 16.40 -27.02 -12.18
CA ASP A 341 16.60 -28.42 -11.74
C ASP A 341 17.36 -28.53 -10.39
N ALA A 342 17.98 -27.44 -9.95
CA ALA A 342 18.76 -27.38 -8.71
C ALA A 342 18.84 -25.94 -8.17
N ARG A 343 19.07 -25.81 -6.86
CA ARG A 343 19.30 -24.53 -6.18
C ARG A 343 20.73 -24.01 -6.39
N ALA A 344 21.13 -23.84 -7.65
CA ALA A 344 22.45 -23.37 -8.04
C ALA A 344 22.39 -22.55 -9.34
N PRO A 345 23.34 -21.63 -9.59
CA PRO A 345 23.47 -20.96 -10.88
C PRO A 345 23.63 -21.97 -12.02
N CYS A 346 23.23 -21.60 -13.24
CA CYS A 346 23.44 -22.46 -14.40
C CYS A 346 24.93 -22.79 -14.58
N SER A 347 25.25 -24.07 -14.62
CA SER A 347 26.59 -24.61 -14.83
C SER A 347 26.55 -25.69 -15.89
N SER A 348 27.68 -25.92 -16.57
CA SER A 348 27.80 -26.95 -17.60
C SER A 348 28.91 -27.93 -17.26
N VAL A 349 28.62 -29.22 -17.43
CA VAL A 349 29.61 -30.29 -17.37
C VAL A 349 29.32 -31.23 -18.54
N LEU A 350 30.27 -31.37 -19.46
CA LEU A 350 30.13 -32.21 -20.66
C LEU A 350 28.86 -31.89 -21.48
N ASP A 351 28.62 -30.60 -21.76
CA ASP A 351 27.45 -30.08 -22.49
C ASP A 351 26.08 -30.37 -21.84
N VAL A 352 26.06 -30.84 -20.60
CA VAL A 352 24.85 -30.95 -19.79
C VAL A 352 24.76 -29.74 -18.88
N HIS A 353 23.69 -28.96 -19.06
CA HIS A 353 23.39 -27.80 -18.24
C HIS A 353 22.53 -28.17 -17.03
N ARG A 354 22.93 -27.72 -15.84
CA ARG A 354 22.18 -27.87 -14.57
C ARG A 354 22.24 -26.59 -13.74
N GLY A 355 21.24 -26.38 -12.91
CA GLY A 355 20.98 -25.21 -12.08
C GLY A 355 19.70 -24.49 -12.52
N VAL A 356 19.71 -23.17 -12.39
CA VAL A 356 18.70 -22.26 -12.94
C VAL A 356 19.16 -21.85 -14.35
N CYS A 357 18.76 -22.60 -15.36
CA CYS A 357 19.25 -22.45 -16.73
C CYS A 357 18.15 -21.94 -17.67
N LYS A 358 18.54 -21.14 -18.67
CA LYS A 358 17.63 -20.80 -19.76
C LYS A 358 17.17 -22.07 -20.46
N ASP A 359 15.89 -22.18 -20.79
CA ASP A 359 15.35 -23.46 -21.26
C ASP A 359 15.98 -23.95 -22.59
N VAL A 360 16.39 -23.00 -23.44
CA VAL A 360 17.16 -23.26 -24.68
C VAL A 360 18.51 -23.96 -24.44
N LEU A 361 19.12 -23.79 -23.25
CA LEU A 361 20.35 -24.48 -22.87
C LEU A 361 20.07 -25.91 -22.39
N THR A 362 18.86 -26.19 -21.91
CA THR A 362 18.46 -27.52 -21.45
C THR A 362 17.75 -28.35 -22.52
N GLY A 363 17.84 -27.92 -23.79
CA GLY A 363 17.26 -28.62 -24.95
C GLY A 363 15.78 -28.33 -25.17
N GLY A 364 15.20 -27.37 -24.45
CA GLY A 364 13.85 -26.88 -24.68
C GLY A 364 13.82 -25.70 -25.66
N SER A 365 12.66 -25.04 -25.75
CA SER A 365 12.45 -23.86 -26.60
C SER A 365 11.92 -22.71 -25.78
N ASP A 366 12.32 -21.48 -26.11
CA ASP A 366 11.76 -20.29 -25.47
C ASP A 366 10.27 -20.20 -25.79
N SER A 367 9.43 -20.54 -24.81
CA SER A 367 7.99 -20.68 -25.00
C SER A 367 7.24 -19.36 -24.80
N TYR A 368 7.94 -18.31 -24.36
CA TYR A 368 7.35 -17.01 -24.07
C TYR A 368 7.49 -16.06 -25.26
N GLN A 369 6.38 -15.47 -25.68
CA GLN A 369 6.34 -14.39 -26.67
C GLN A 369 5.74 -13.15 -26.01
N VAL A 370 6.50 -12.05 -25.97
CA VAL A 370 6.04 -10.78 -25.41
C VAL A 370 5.08 -10.12 -26.41
N LEU A 371 3.81 -9.94 -26.04
CA LEU A 371 2.86 -9.20 -26.90
C LEU A 371 2.91 -7.69 -26.71
N GLU A 372 3.05 -7.26 -25.45
CA GLU A 372 3.10 -5.85 -25.04
C GLU A 372 4.02 -5.74 -23.82
N GLY A 373 4.45 -4.53 -23.49
CA GLY A 373 5.00 -4.17 -22.19
C GLY A 373 4.94 -2.67 -22.03
N ARG A 374 4.41 -2.22 -20.90
CA ARG A 374 4.22 -0.79 -20.60
C ARG A 374 5.17 -0.36 -19.50
N ARG A 375 5.23 0.95 -19.29
CA ARG A 375 5.95 1.56 -18.17
C ARG A 375 5.17 2.80 -17.77
N LYS A 376 4.56 2.78 -16.59
CA LYS A 376 3.87 3.93 -16.01
C LYS A 376 4.63 4.39 -14.76
N ILE A 377 5.10 5.63 -14.78
CA ILE A 377 5.84 6.24 -13.67
C ILE A 377 4.81 6.89 -12.75
N PHE A 378 4.65 6.35 -11.54
CA PHE A 378 3.72 6.88 -10.53
C PHE A 378 4.43 7.78 -9.51
N ASP A 379 5.61 7.35 -9.09
CA ASP A 379 6.66 8.12 -8.41
C ASP A 379 7.97 7.44 -8.84
N SER A 380 9.08 8.15 -8.72
CA SER A 380 10.39 8.00 -9.37
C SER A 380 11.04 6.61 -9.56
N ASN A 381 10.44 5.46 -9.23
CA ASN A 381 11.01 4.12 -9.45
C ASN A 381 10.02 2.97 -9.73
N TYR A 382 8.73 3.19 -10.05
CA TYR A 382 7.77 2.09 -10.24
C TYR A 382 7.38 1.86 -11.70
N TYR A 383 7.26 0.59 -12.14
CA TYR A 383 6.89 0.21 -13.51
C TYR A 383 5.93 -0.99 -13.59
N GLU A 384 4.83 -0.82 -14.33
CA GLU A 384 3.89 -1.89 -14.70
C GLU A 384 4.38 -2.66 -15.93
N ILE A 385 4.87 -3.89 -15.79
CA ILE A 385 5.35 -4.71 -16.92
C ILE A 385 4.27 -5.70 -17.38
N LEU A 386 3.27 -5.23 -18.12
CA LEU A 386 2.26 -6.10 -18.72
C LEU A 386 2.89 -7.06 -19.74
N ILE A 387 3.14 -8.31 -19.37
CA ILE A 387 3.58 -9.36 -20.30
C ILE A 387 2.42 -10.28 -20.59
N SER A 388 1.97 -10.26 -21.84
CA SER A 388 1.12 -11.30 -22.40
C SER A 388 1.96 -12.36 -23.11
N HIS A 389 1.59 -13.61 -22.90
CA HIS A 389 2.32 -14.82 -23.33
C HIS A 389 1.38 -15.80 -24.05
N ARG A 390 1.94 -16.80 -24.72
CA ARG A 390 1.21 -17.96 -25.27
C ARG A 390 2.00 -19.26 -25.04
N SER A 391 1.62 -20.07 -24.04
CA SER A 391 2.26 -21.38 -23.80
C SER A 391 1.68 -22.41 -24.75
N HIS A 392 2.55 -23.24 -25.32
CA HIS A 392 2.18 -24.48 -26.01
C HIS A 392 2.59 -25.73 -25.21
N GLU A 393 3.19 -25.59 -24.02
CA GLU A 393 3.74 -26.71 -23.26
C GLU A 393 3.08 -26.94 -21.89
N ARG A 394 2.89 -28.24 -21.64
CA ARG A 394 2.25 -28.95 -20.52
C ARG A 394 0.74 -28.72 -20.32
N LYS A 395 0.08 -29.86 -20.09
CA LYS A 395 -1.34 -30.04 -19.84
C LYS A 395 -1.81 -29.19 -18.66
N VAL A 396 -2.17 -27.94 -18.92
CA VAL A 396 -3.18 -27.27 -18.10
C VAL A 396 -4.45 -28.10 -18.29
N ASN A 397 -4.80 -28.86 -17.27
CA ASN A 397 -5.92 -29.79 -17.34
C ASN A 397 -7.19 -28.94 -17.50
N SER A 398 -7.69 -28.84 -18.72
CA SER A 398 -8.78 -27.94 -19.18
C SER A 398 -10.15 -28.25 -18.58
N LYS A 399 -10.21 -28.91 -17.42
CA LYS A 399 -11.43 -29.19 -16.67
C LYS A 399 -11.72 -28.16 -15.59
N SER A 400 -10.74 -27.39 -15.16
CA SER A 400 -10.94 -26.19 -14.35
C SER A 400 -10.42 -25.00 -15.12
N ASP A 401 -11.27 -23.99 -15.29
CA ASP A 401 -10.89 -22.66 -15.78
C ASP A 401 -10.00 -21.91 -14.76
N GLU A 402 -9.45 -22.60 -13.77
CA GLU A 402 -8.88 -22.03 -12.57
C GLU A 402 -7.42 -22.49 -12.45
N ILE A 403 -6.55 -21.53 -12.16
CA ILE A 403 -5.16 -21.71 -11.81
C ILE A 403 -5.06 -21.20 -10.37
N TYR A 404 -4.55 -22.01 -9.45
CA TYR A 404 -4.59 -21.72 -8.02
C TYR A 404 -3.19 -21.61 -7.40
N SER A 405 -2.97 -20.62 -6.55
CA SER A 405 -1.88 -20.67 -5.58
C SER A 405 -2.21 -21.61 -4.39
N GLY A 406 -2.17 -22.93 -4.64
CA GLY A 406 -2.12 -23.96 -3.58
C GLY A 406 -3.44 -24.45 -2.96
N ASN A 407 -3.48 -25.79 -2.80
CA ASN A 407 -4.41 -26.67 -2.07
C ASN A 407 -5.91 -26.75 -2.43
N GLN A 408 -6.30 -26.36 -3.63
CA GLN A 408 -7.41 -27.04 -4.33
C GLN A 408 -6.96 -27.41 -5.74
N SER A 409 -7.32 -28.60 -6.19
CA SER A 409 -6.81 -29.27 -7.38
C SER A 409 -6.76 -28.40 -8.66
N SER A 410 -5.61 -27.78 -8.94
CA SER A 410 -4.98 -27.49 -10.25
C SER A 410 -3.78 -26.52 -10.08
N LEU A 411 -2.64 -26.87 -10.70
CA LEU A 411 -1.38 -26.12 -10.86
C LEU A 411 -0.90 -25.27 -9.66
N SER A 412 0.07 -25.77 -8.89
CA SER A 412 0.77 -24.93 -7.90
C SER A 412 1.80 -24.00 -8.57
N MET A 413 1.89 -22.76 -8.11
CA MET A 413 2.73 -21.70 -8.72
C MET A 413 3.70 -21.10 -7.71
N SER A 414 4.83 -20.57 -8.20
CA SER A 414 5.81 -19.85 -7.39
C SER A 414 6.09 -18.47 -7.97
N SER A 415 6.26 -17.47 -7.12
CA SER A 415 6.61 -16.11 -7.54
C SER A 415 7.71 -15.50 -6.67
N HIS A 416 8.53 -14.63 -7.26
CA HIS A 416 9.57 -13.87 -6.55
C HIS A 416 9.75 -12.46 -7.15
N VAL A 417 10.04 -11.51 -6.25
CA VAL A 417 10.47 -10.15 -6.58
C VAL A 417 11.84 -9.94 -5.93
N ASN A 418 12.88 -9.59 -6.69
CA ASN A 418 14.24 -9.42 -6.18
C ASN A 418 14.99 -8.26 -6.85
N GLN A 419 15.91 -7.68 -6.09
CA GLN A 419 16.83 -6.61 -6.51
C GLN A 419 18.19 -7.19 -6.96
N PHE A 420 18.79 -6.65 -8.03
CA PHE A 420 20.19 -6.93 -8.34
C PHE A 420 21.08 -6.37 -7.21
N SER A 421 21.62 -7.24 -6.36
CA SER A 421 22.82 -6.92 -5.57
C SER A 421 24.03 -7.27 -6.43
N TYR A 422 24.74 -6.25 -6.90
CA TYR A 422 26.06 -6.41 -7.53
C TYR A 422 27.15 -6.61 -6.48
#